data_AF-A0A1Y4W4A9-F1
#
_entry.id   AF-A0A1Y4W4A9-F1
#
_cell.length_a   1.000
_cell.length_b   1.000
_cell.length_c   1.000
_cell.angle_alpha   90.00
_cell.angle_beta   90.00
_cell.angle_gamma   90.00
#
_symmetry.space_group_name_H-M   'P 1'
#
loop_
_entity.id
_entity.type
_entity.pdbx_description
1 polymer ?
#
loop_
_entity_poly.entity_id
_entity_poly.type
_entity_poly.pdbx_seq_one_letter_code
_entity_poly.pdbx_strand_id
1 'polypeptide(L)' 'MKVGQKVVRYPETFWEREGDRNSPKRPLSGKVVYIHPKGRYHTVEFDLPGGKVRENFPGVEE' A
#
# COMPACT_ATOMS: atom_id res chain seq x y z
N MET A 1 -4.31 -11.28 7.79
CA MET A 1 -4.70 -10.45 6.61
C MET A 1 -5.62 -11.22 5.65
N LYS A 2 -6.57 -10.57 4.95
CA LYS A 2 -7.47 -11.21 3.95
C LYS A 2 -7.52 -10.44 2.62
N VAL A 3 -7.66 -11.14 1.49
CA VAL A 3 -7.94 -10.49 0.19
C VAL A 3 -9.28 -9.76 0.30
N GLY A 4 -9.30 -8.50 -0.15
CA GLY A 4 -10.42 -7.59 -0.03
C GLY A 4 -10.44 -6.75 1.25
N GLN A 5 -9.57 -7.03 2.21
CA GLN A 5 -9.43 -6.23 3.42
C GLN A 5 -8.96 -4.81 3.06
N LYS A 6 -9.62 -3.81 3.65
CA LYS A 6 -9.12 -2.44 3.62
C LYS A 6 -8.02 -2.30 4.66
N VAL A 7 -6.84 -1.86 4.24
CA VAL A 7 -5.69 -1.63 5.10
C VAL A 7 -5.18 -0.22 4.91
N VAL A 8 -4.66 0.35 5.98
CA VAL A 8 -4.01 1.65 5.95
C VAL A 8 -2.52 1.39 6.02
N ARG A 9 -1.80 1.77 4.97
CA ARG A 9 -0.36 1.56 4.85
C ARG A 9 0.33 2.85 4.47
N TYR A 10 1.54 2.96 4.96
CA TYR A 10 2.51 3.92 4.47
C TYR A 10 3.09 3.27 3.22
N PRO A 11 2.84 3.78 1.98
CA PRO A 11 3.60 3.31 0.85
C PRO A 11 5.10 3.38 1.13
N GLU A 12 5.97 2.67 0.41
CA GLU A 12 7.42 2.89 0.55
C GLU A 12 8.00 3.61 -0.67
N THR A 13 7.34 3.44 -1.81
CA THR A 13 7.90 3.81 -3.11
C THR A 13 7.28 5.06 -3.75
N PHE A 14 6.07 5.47 -3.36
CA PHE A 14 5.31 6.53 -4.07
C PHE A 14 4.99 7.77 -3.22
N TRP A 15 5.96 8.27 -2.45
CA TRP A 15 5.80 9.45 -1.58
C TRP A 15 5.97 10.80 -2.24
N GLU A 16 6.30 10.84 -3.52
CA GLU A 16 6.57 12.10 -4.20
C GLU A 16 5.26 12.78 -4.58
N ARG A 17 4.76 13.64 -3.70
CA ARG A 17 4.00 14.80 -4.17
C ARG A 17 5.01 15.85 -4.58
N GLU A 18 4.95 16.26 -5.84
CA GLU A 18 5.69 17.38 -6.42
C GLU A 18 5.83 18.52 -5.40
N GLY A 19 7.06 18.82 -4.99
CA GLY A 19 7.43 20.09 -4.37
C GLY A 19 7.91 20.08 -2.92
N ASP A 20 7.76 19.00 -2.14
CA ASP A 20 8.11 19.09 -0.70
C ASP A 20 8.86 17.85 -0.18
N ARG A 21 10.18 18.00 -0.09
CA ARG A 21 11.14 17.03 0.49
C ARG A 21 10.83 16.70 1.96
N ASN A 22 9.87 17.39 2.58
CA ASN A 22 9.48 17.29 3.97
C ASN A 22 7.99 16.94 4.16
N SER A 23 7.29 16.51 3.10
CA SER A 23 5.89 16.07 3.25
C SER A 23 5.83 14.81 4.12
N PRO A 24 5.06 14.82 5.24
CA PRO A 24 4.97 13.67 6.11
C PRO A 24 4.36 12.50 5.34
N LYS A 25 4.98 11.32 5.45
CA LYS A 25 4.44 10.06 4.94
C LYS A 25 2.99 9.93 5.43
N ARG A 26 2.01 10.12 4.54
CA ARG A 26 0.60 10.03 4.90
C ARG A 26 0.13 8.59 4.83
N PRO A 27 -0.49 8.04 5.88
CA PRO A 27 -1.09 6.72 5.79
C PRO A 27 -2.16 6.73 4.69
N LEU A 28 -2.00 5.88 3.68
CA LEU A 28 -2.96 5.71 2.59
C LEU A 28 -3.84 4.49 2.87
N SER A 29 -5.14 4.65 2.70
CA SER A 29 -6.07 3.51 2.68
C SER A 29 -5.99 2.81 1.32
N GLY A 30 -5.64 1.54 1.33
CA GLY A 30 -5.67 0.65 0.18
C GLY A 30 -6.47 -0.62 0.45
N LYS A 31 -6.67 -1.42 -0.57
CA LYS A 31 -7.35 -2.71 -0.52
C LYS A 31 -6.36 -3.81 -0.85
N VAL A 32 -6.31 -4.85 -0.03
CA VAL A 32 -5.50 -6.03 -0.34
C VAL A 32 -6.10 -6.75 -1.54
N VAL A 33 -5.37 -6.80 -2.64
CA VAL A 33 -5.81 -7.47 -3.87
C VAL A 33 -5.20 -8.85 -4.02
N TYR A 34 -4.07 -9.10 -3.35
CA TYR A 34 -3.39 -10.38 -3.40
C TYR A 34 -2.68 -10.67 -2.09
N ILE A 35 -2.67 -11.94 -1.69
CA ILE A 35 -1.87 -12.46 -0.58
C ILE A 35 -1.16 -13.69 -1.11
N HIS A 36 0.16 -13.73 -0.97
CA HIS A 36 0.92 -14.90 -1.34
C HIS A 36 0.50 -16.09 -0.44
N PRO A 37 0.22 -17.28 -1.00
CA PRO A 37 -0.33 -18.41 -0.23
C PRO A 37 0.58 -18.88 0.91
N LYS A 38 1.90 -18.68 0.78
CA LYS A 38 2.90 -18.91 1.84
C LYS A 38 3.13 -17.71 2.79
N GLY A 39 2.28 -16.68 2.76
CA GLY A 39 2.40 -15.49 3.62
C GLY A 39 3.64 -14.60 3.39
N ARG A 40 4.38 -14.81 2.30
CA ARG A 40 5.66 -14.13 2.04
C ARG A 40 5.52 -12.63 1.74
N TYR A 41 4.43 -12.26 1.08
CA TYR A 41 4.12 -10.87 0.74
C TYR A 41 2.62 -10.75 0.43
N HIS A 42 2.14 -9.51 0.39
CA HIS A 42 0.80 -9.17 -0.07
C HIS A 42 0.86 -7.95 -0.97
N THR A 43 -0.13 -7.80 -1.83
CA THR A 43 -0.27 -6.63 -2.72
C THR A 43 -1.47 -5.82 -2.28
N VAL A 44 -1.25 -4.52 -2.09
CA VAL A 44 -2.28 -3.55 -1.76
C VAL A 44 -2.48 -2.61 -2.94
N GLU A 45 -3.72 -2.41 -3.33
CA GLU A 45 -4.13 -1.40 -4.31
C GLU A 45 -4.61 -0.14 -3.58
N PHE A 46 -3.93 0.97 -3.83
CA PHE A 46 -4.27 2.30 -3.33
C PHE A 46 -4.99 3.08 -4.41
N ASP A 47 -6.01 3.82 -4.00
CA ASP A 47 -6.71 4.77 -4.87
C ASP A 47 -6.10 6.15 -4.63
N LEU A 48 -5.37 6.66 -5.62
CA LEU A 48 -4.76 7.99 -5.58
C LEU A 48 -5.47 8.92 -6.58
N PRO A 49 -5.43 10.25 -6.37
CA PRO A 49 -6.02 11.22 -7.30
C PRO A 49 -5.48 11.13 -8.74
N GLY A 50 -4.30 10.53 -8.93
CA GLY A 50 -3.66 10.30 -10.24
C GLY A 50 -3.81 8.89 -10.80
N GLY A 51 -4.54 7.99 -10.12
CA GLY A 51 -4.76 6.62 -10.57
C GLY A 51 -4.64 5.57 -9.47
N LYS A 52 -4.85 4.31 -9.85
CA LYS A 52 -4.71 3.17 -8.94
C LYS A 52 -3.27 2.70 -8.91
N VAL A 53 -2.64 2.75 -7.75
CA VAL A 53 -1.27 2.26 -7.55
C VAL A 53 -1.31 0.95 -6.79
N ARG A 54 -0.51 -0.02 -7.22
CA ARG A 54 -0.36 -1.30 -6.52
C ARG A 54 1.03 -1.40 -5.95
N GLU A 55 1.11 -1.66 -4.65
CA GLU A 55 2.39 -1.86 -3.96
C GLU A 55 2.42 -3.22 -3.29
N ASN A 56 3.60 -3.85 -3.32
CA ASN A 56 3.85 -5.09 -2.64
C ASN A 56 4.49 -4.81 -1.28
N PHE A 57 4.00 -5.47 -0.24
CA PHE A 57 4.50 -5.37 1.11
C PHE A 57 5.00 -6.74 1.57
N PRO A 58 6.13 -6.80 2.27
CA PRO A 58 6.67 -8.05 2.80
C PRO A 58 5.79 -8.58 3.93
N GLY A 59 5.71 -9.92 4.03
CA GLY A 59 4.95 -10.63 5.05
C GLY A 59 3.44 -10.48 4.91
N VAL A 60 2.70 -11.10 5.81
CA VAL A 60 1.35 -10.70 6.20
C VAL A 60 1.47 -10.42 7.69
N GLU A 61 1.33 -9.17 8.11
CA GLU A 61 1.29 -8.88 9.55
C GLU A 61 0.17 -9.74 10.17
N GLU A 62 0.56 -10.53 11.16
CA GLU A 62 -0.28 -11.50 11.88
C GLU A 62 -1.21 -10.77 12.83
#